data_AF-A0A0P6YCU7-F1
#
_entry.id   AF-A0A0P6YCU7-F1
#
_cell.length_a   1.000
_cell.length_b   1.000
_cell.length_c   1.000
_cell.angle_alpha   90.00
_cell.angle_beta   90.00
_cell.angle_gamma   90.00
#
_symmetry.space_group_name_H-M   'P 1'
#
loop_
_entity.id
_entity.type
_entity.pdbx_description
1 polymer ?
#
loop_
_entity_poly.entity_id
_entity_poly.type
_entity_poly.pdbx_seq_one_letter_code
_entity_poly.pdbx_strand_id
1 'polypeptide(L)'
;MKRANLASWLVLLGSLAGGVGWWLPWVAHPKGAAALVLLGLDMGDFFKFTTLWRSGGLQWERHFFFLPPAAATLGLLFWAARHDWRKRALAFLMTFPLALVVLPEYERWREWQSAEFRFQSALAIIMLATALLVWLGGARAPHRLVAGLGALVALAGATLPLWAFWRVELLLRDFYGGSIVWGMGLWCTTVGFAIAFVGWLLHMTKPHQTKESV
;
A
#
# COMPACT_ATOMS: atom_id res chain seq x y z
N MET A 1 -12.20 -25.63 -3.25
CA MET A 1 -10.88 -25.10 -2.83
C MET A 1 -10.80 -25.11 -1.30
N LYS A 2 -9.76 -25.69 -0.67
CA LYS A 2 -9.63 -25.71 0.80
C LYS A 2 -9.58 -24.27 1.34
N ARG A 3 -10.26 -23.96 2.47
CA ARG A 3 -10.34 -22.61 3.08
C ARG A 3 -8.96 -21.92 3.24
N ALA A 4 -7.94 -22.71 3.58
CA ALA A 4 -6.55 -22.25 3.65
C ALA A 4 -6.02 -21.65 2.34
N ASN A 5 -6.34 -22.31 1.21
CA ASN A 5 -5.90 -21.87 -0.10
C ASN A 5 -6.66 -20.61 -0.52
N LEU A 6 -7.97 -20.54 -0.22
CA LEU A 6 -8.77 -19.34 -0.46
C LEU A 6 -8.18 -18.13 0.25
N ALA A 7 -7.91 -18.23 1.56
CA ALA A 7 -7.33 -17.13 2.34
C ALA A 7 -6.01 -16.61 1.74
N SER A 8 -5.12 -17.51 1.33
CA SER A 8 -3.85 -17.13 0.70
C SER A 8 -4.02 -16.51 -0.68
N TRP A 9 -5.01 -16.94 -1.47
CA TRP A 9 -5.33 -16.30 -2.76
C TRP A 9 -5.92 -14.91 -2.57
N LEU A 10 -6.81 -14.71 -1.59
CA LEU A 10 -7.37 -13.40 -1.28
C LEU A 10 -6.28 -12.41 -0.85
N VAL A 11 -5.32 -12.85 0.00
CA VAL A 11 -4.17 -12.01 0.36
C VAL A 11 -3.34 -11.67 -0.87
N LEU A 12 -2.94 -12.66 -1.66
CA LEU A 12 -2.07 -12.45 -2.82
C LEU A 12 -2.72 -11.53 -3.87
N LEU A 13 -3.91 -11.89 -4.35
CA LEU A 13 -4.60 -11.16 -5.40
C LEU A 13 -5.08 -9.80 -4.91
N GLY A 14 -5.55 -9.72 -3.66
CA GLY A 14 -5.97 -8.47 -3.04
C GLY A 14 -4.82 -7.48 -2.90
N SER A 15 -3.65 -7.92 -2.38
CA SER A 15 -2.47 -7.06 -2.28
C SER A 15 -1.95 -6.62 -3.64
N LEU A 16 -1.95 -7.51 -4.65
CA LEU A 16 -1.54 -7.16 -6.02
C LEU A 16 -2.51 -6.17 -6.66
N ALA A 17 -3.82 -6.42 -6.61
CA ALA A 17 -4.82 -5.50 -7.14
C ALA A 17 -4.79 -4.14 -6.43
N GLY A 18 -4.62 -4.17 -5.09
CA GLY A 18 -4.50 -3.01 -4.24
C GLY A 18 -3.32 -2.12 -4.62
N GLY A 19 -2.16 -2.77 -4.81
CA GLY A 19 -0.95 -2.15 -5.32
C GLY A 19 -1.13 -1.62 -6.74
N VAL A 20 -1.53 -2.45 -7.70
CA VAL A 20 -1.70 -2.07 -9.12
C VAL A 20 -2.62 -0.86 -9.27
N GLY A 21 -3.69 -0.77 -8.46
CA GLY A 21 -4.58 0.38 -8.43
C GLY A 21 -3.88 1.72 -8.22
N TRP A 22 -2.73 1.75 -7.54
CA TRP A 22 -1.95 2.96 -7.31
C TRP A 22 -1.30 3.52 -8.58
N TRP A 23 -0.93 2.67 -9.54
CA TRP A 23 -0.41 3.07 -10.84
C TRP A 23 -1.51 3.35 -11.88
N LEU A 24 -2.77 3.14 -11.52
CA LEU A 24 -3.92 3.40 -12.38
C LEU A 24 -4.48 4.82 -12.12
N PRO A 25 -5.36 5.33 -12.98
CA PRO A 25 -6.04 6.61 -12.77
C PRO A 25 -6.83 6.63 -11.46
N TRP A 26 -6.55 7.57 -10.57
CA TRP A 26 -7.37 7.85 -9.37
C TRP A 26 -8.36 8.96 -9.64
N VAL A 27 -7.93 9.96 -10.41
CA VAL A 27 -8.79 11.00 -10.97
C VAL A 27 -8.71 10.92 -12.47
N ALA A 28 -9.86 10.85 -13.12
CA ALA A 28 -9.98 10.93 -14.57
C ALA A 28 -10.81 12.15 -14.96
N HIS A 29 -10.48 12.72 -16.10
CA HIS A 29 -11.29 13.78 -16.70
C HIS A 29 -12.32 13.16 -17.67
N PRO A 30 -13.61 13.58 -17.66
CA PRO A 30 -14.65 12.98 -18.50
C PRO A 30 -14.31 12.95 -20.00
N LYS A 31 -13.56 13.96 -20.46
CA LYS A 31 -13.14 14.09 -21.87
C LYS A 31 -11.89 13.27 -22.23
N GLY A 32 -11.36 12.46 -21.31
CA GLY A 32 -10.22 11.57 -21.57
C GLY A 32 -8.90 12.26 -21.89
N ALA A 33 -8.75 13.55 -21.56
CA ALA A 33 -7.50 14.28 -21.76
C ALA A 33 -6.42 13.71 -20.84
N ALA A 34 -5.41 13.05 -21.42
CA ALA A 34 -4.38 12.33 -20.67
C ALA A 34 -3.63 13.21 -19.65
N ALA A 35 -3.38 14.48 -19.97
CA ALA A 35 -2.72 15.43 -19.07
C ALA A 35 -3.56 15.82 -17.83
N LEU A 36 -4.85 15.46 -17.81
CA LEU A 36 -5.78 15.72 -16.70
C LEU A 36 -6.07 14.45 -15.88
N VAL A 37 -5.39 13.35 -16.18
CA VAL A 37 -5.48 12.11 -15.42
C VAL A 37 -4.42 12.14 -14.32
N LEU A 38 -4.84 11.97 -13.07
CA LEU A 38 -3.93 11.84 -11.93
C LEU A 38 -3.88 10.37 -11.50
N LEU A 39 -2.68 9.81 -11.49
CA LEU A 39 -2.39 8.51 -10.89
C LEU A 39 -2.32 8.62 -9.36
N GLY A 40 -2.34 7.49 -8.66
CA GLY A 40 -2.13 7.47 -7.21
C GLY A 40 -0.77 8.06 -6.80
N LEU A 41 0.26 7.93 -7.65
CA LEU A 41 1.54 8.60 -7.49
C LEU A 41 1.39 10.13 -7.54
N ASP A 42 0.73 10.64 -8.59
CA ASP A 42 0.55 12.08 -8.78
C ASP A 42 -0.27 12.69 -7.65
N MET A 43 -1.20 11.93 -7.07
CA MET A 43 -1.96 12.37 -5.90
C MET A 43 -1.05 12.75 -4.74
N GLY A 44 0.06 12.05 -4.49
CA GLY A 44 1.00 12.44 -3.43
C GLY A 44 1.66 13.80 -3.70
N ASP A 45 1.88 14.14 -4.96
CA ASP A 45 2.62 15.35 -5.34
C ASP A 45 1.73 16.54 -5.64
N PHE A 46 0.49 16.32 -6.08
CA PHE A 46 -0.46 17.38 -6.40
C PHE A 46 -0.64 18.38 -5.24
N PHE A 47 -0.62 17.90 -3.99
CA PHE A 47 -0.82 18.71 -2.80
C PHE A 47 0.15 19.88 -2.69
N LYS A 48 1.40 19.71 -3.11
CA LYS A 48 2.45 20.74 -2.98
C LYS A 48 2.14 22.01 -3.78
N PHE A 49 1.24 21.90 -4.76
CA PHE A 49 0.80 23.01 -5.60
C PHE A 49 -0.44 23.74 -5.07
N THR A 50 -1.10 23.21 -4.04
CA THR A 50 -2.28 23.85 -3.45
C THR A 50 -1.89 24.99 -2.49
N THR A 51 -2.71 26.04 -2.44
CA THR A 51 -2.57 27.13 -1.45
C THR A 51 -2.74 26.61 -0.03
N LEU A 52 -3.60 25.59 0.15
CA LEU A 52 -3.87 24.98 1.45
C LEU A 52 -2.63 24.31 2.04
N TRP A 53 -1.82 23.61 1.23
CA TRP A 53 -0.52 23.09 1.64
C TRP A 53 0.45 24.20 2.03
N ARG A 54 0.55 25.26 1.22
CA ARG A 54 1.43 26.41 1.52
C ARG A 54 1.05 27.15 2.80
N SER A 55 -0.25 27.14 3.14
CA SER A 55 -0.76 27.68 4.41
C SER A 55 -0.63 26.72 5.61
N GLY A 56 -0.16 25.49 5.40
CA GLY A 56 0.01 24.47 6.43
C GLY A 56 -1.28 23.73 6.84
N GLY A 57 -2.37 23.86 6.09
CA GLY A 57 -3.68 23.29 6.42
C GLY A 57 -3.87 21.80 6.07
N LEU A 58 -3.04 21.27 5.17
CA LEU A 58 -2.95 19.84 4.87
C LEU A 58 -1.49 19.45 5.06
N GLN A 59 -1.20 18.54 5.98
CA GLN A 59 0.20 18.13 6.26
C GLN A 59 0.40 16.62 6.13
N TRP A 60 -0.63 15.81 6.42
CA TRP A 60 -0.52 14.36 6.50
C TRP A 60 -1.19 13.63 5.33
N GLU A 61 -2.16 14.28 4.67
CA GLU A 61 -2.97 13.71 3.61
C GLU A 61 -2.12 13.22 2.44
N ARG A 62 -1.06 13.96 2.09
CA ARG A 62 -0.07 13.58 1.07
C ARG A 62 0.54 12.21 1.35
N HIS A 63 0.97 11.98 2.57
CA HIS A 63 1.73 10.79 2.95
C HIS A 63 0.92 9.52 2.79
N PHE A 64 -0.40 9.60 2.94
CA PHE A 64 -1.28 8.44 2.81
C PHE A 64 -1.40 7.91 1.38
N PHE A 65 -1.08 8.72 0.35
CA PHE A 65 -1.00 8.22 -1.02
C PHE A 65 0.22 7.35 -1.28
N PHE A 66 1.21 7.30 -0.38
CA PHE A 66 2.35 6.37 -0.48
C PHE A 66 2.11 5.04 0.24
N LEU A 67 0.98 4.91 0.96
CA LEU A 67 0.63 3.68 1.67
C LEU A 67 0.27 2.52 0.75
N PRO A 68 -0.44 2.67 -0.39
CA PRO A 68 -0.76 1.55 -1.27
C PRO A 68 0.45 0.69 -1.70
N PRO A 69 1.54 1.24 -2.29
CA PRO A 69 2.69 0.41 -2.66
C PRO A 69 3.38 -0.23 -1.43
N ALA A 70 3.45 0.49 -0.30
CA ALA A 70 3.98 -0.05 0.94
C ALA A 70 3.13 -1.22 1.48
N ALA A 71 1.81 -1.06 1.50
CA ALA A 71 0.86 -2.05 2.00
C ALA A 71 0.82 -3.30 1.12
N ALA A 72 0.87 -3.14 -0.20
CA ALA A 72 1.01 -4.25 -1.14
C ALA A 72 2.29 -5.04 -0.86
N THR A 73 3.42 -4.33 -0.74
CA THR A 73 4.73 -4.93 -0.49
C THR A 73 4.76 -5.71 0.83
N LEU A 74 4.35 -5.07 1.94
CA LEU A 74 4.32 -5.70 3.26
C LEU A 74 3.35 -6.89 3.30
N GLY A 75 2.18 -6.77 2.67
CA GLY A 75 1.23 -7.88 2.53
C GLY A 75 1.83 -9.07 1.80
N LEU A 76 2.54 -8.84 0.69
CA LEU A 76 3.23 -9.89 -0.07
C LEU A 76 4.40 -10.50 0.70
N LEU A 77 5.17 -9.70 1.44
CA LEU A 77 6.26 -10.18 2.29
C LEU A 77 5.75 -11.07 3.42
N PHE A 78 4.70 -10.67 4.12
CA PHE A 78 4.07 -11.47 5.18
C PHE A 78 3.45 -12.75 4.63
N TRP A 79 2.88 -12.70 3.43
CA TRP A 79 2.41 -13.88 2.72
C TRP A 79 3.58 -14.82 2.37
N ALA A 80 4.64 -14.29 1.77
CA ALA A 80 5.81 -15.05 1.32
C ALA A 80 6.61 -15.67 2.47
N ALA A 81 6.65 -15.02 3.64
CA ALA A 81 7.31 -15.54 4.84
C ALA A 81 6.87 -16.98 5.16
N ARG A 82 5.60 -17.30 4.89
CA ARG A 82 4.97 -18.60 5.19
C ARG A 82 5.10 -19.63 4.08
N HIS A 83 5.75 -19.26 2.99
CA HIS A 83 5.92 -20.09 1.82
C HIS A 83 7.37 -20.53 1.65
N ASP A 84 7.61 -21.34 0.62
CA ASP A 84 8.95 -21.77 0.22
C ASP A 84 9.88 -20.60 -0.12
N TRP A 85 11.17 -20.91 -0.19
CA TRP A 85 12.21 -19.92 -0.45
C TRP A 85 12.05 -19.19 -1.78
N ARG A 86 11.43 -19.80 -2.81
CA ARG A 86 11.26 -19.18 -4.13
C ARG A 86 10.28 -18.02 -4.06
N LYS A 87 9.16 -18.21 -3.35
CA LYS A 87 8.19 -17.14 -3.10
C LYS A 87 8.77 -16.02 -2.24
N ARG A 88 9.64 -16.35 -1.27
CA ARG A 88 10.39 -15.35 -0.50
C ARG A 88 11.36 -14.57 -1.37
N ALA A 89 12.11 -15.25 -2.23
CA ALA A 89 13.02 -14.61 -3.18
C ALA A 89 12.28 -13.64 -4.11
N LEU A 90 11.15 -14.08 -4.67
CA LEU A 90 10.32 -13.26 -5.53
C LEU A 90 9.79 -12.02 -4.79
N ALA A 91 9.21 -12.20 -3.61
CA ALA A 91 8.70 -11.07 -2.82
C ALA A 91 9.82 -10.09 -2.40
N PHE A 92 11.00 -10.61 -2.06
CA PHE A 92 12.18 -9.80 -1.78
C PHE A 92 12.61 -8.98 -3.01
N LEU A 93 12.72 -9.64 -4.17
CA LEU A 93 13.11 -8.97 -5.42
C LEU A 93 12.11 -7.88 -5.83
N MET A 94 10.81 -8.13 -5.67
CA MET A 94 9.76 -7.14 -5.96
C MET A 94 9.72 -5.99 -4.95
N THR A 95 10.23 -6.18 -3.74
CA THR A 95 10.27 -5.12 -2.72
C THR A 95 11.21 -3.99 -3.12
N PHE A 96 12.33 -4.29 -3.77
CA PHE A 96 13.33 -3.29 -4.10
C PHE A 96 12.80 -2.17 -5.01
N PRO A 97 12.22 -2.44 -6.20
CA PRO A 97 11.67 -1.38 -7.04
C PRO A 97 10.52 -0.63 -6.35
N LEU A 98 9.69 -1.30 -5.55
CA LEU A 98 8.58 -0.66 -4.83
C LEU A 98 9.06 0.27 -3.71
N ALA A 99 10.12 -0.11 -2.98
CA ALA A 99 10.75 0.74 -1.98
C ALA A 99 11.40 1.96 -2.63
N LEU A 100 12.03 1.79 -3.80
CA LEU A 100 12.59 2.90 -4.58
C LEU A 100 11.51 3.88 -5.06
N VAL A 101 10.35 3.39 -5.48
CA VAL A 101 9.23 4.24 -5.89
C VAL A 101 8.64 5.04 -4.72
N VAL A 102 8.73 4.53 -3.49
CA VAL A 102 8.29 5.25 -2.28
C VAL A 102 9.36 6.22 -1.77
N LEU A 103 10.64 5.99 -2.10
CA LEU A 103 11.72 6.89 -1.72
C LEU A 103 11.58 8.23 -2.45
N PRO A 104 11.86 9.35 -1.77
CA PRO A 104 11.78 10.67 -2.37
C PRO A 104 12.92 10.86 -3.37
N GLU A 105 12.62 11.45 -4.54
CA GLU A 105 13.59 11.75 -5.60
C GLU A 105 14.53 12.90 -5.20
N TYR A 106 15.60 12.61 -4.46
CA TYR A 106 16.57 13.63 -4.06
C TYR A 106 18.01 13.15 -4.14
N GLU A 107 18.87 14.07 -4.56
CA GLU A 107 20.30 13.85 -4.80
C GLU A 107 21.11 13.68 -3.50
N ARG A 108 20.56 14.09 -2.34
CA ARG A 108 21.31 14.14 -1.07
C ARG A 108 20.58 13.43 0.07
N TRP A 109 21.28 12.51 0.74
CA TRP A 109 20.76 11.72 1.86
C TRP A 109 20.21 12.55 3.04
N ARG A 110 20.73 13.77 3.26
CA ARG A 110 20.27 14.66 4.34
C ARG A 110 18.82 15.11 4.14
N GLU A 111 18.37 15.20 2.91
CA GLU A 111 17.01 15.65 2.57
C GLU A 111 15.97 14.60 2.97
N TRP A 112 16.36 13.32 3.06
CA TRP A 112 15.50 12.24 3.56
C TRP A 112 15.12 12.39 5.03
N GLN A 113 15.88 13.20 5.79
CA GLN A 113 15.59 13.50 7.19
C GLN A 113 14.67 14.72 7.37
N SER A 114 14.29 15.40 6.28
CA SER A 114 13.38 16.54 6.36
C SER A 114 12.01 16.10 6.88
N ALA A 115 11.30 17.01 7.55
CA ALA A 115 9.95 16.73 8.06
C ALA A 115 8.99 16.25 6.95
N GLU A 116 9.23 16.70 5.71
CA GLU A 116 8.46 16.33 4.54
C GLU A 116 8.62 14.85 4.17
N PHE A 117 9.85 14.32 4.18
CA PHE A 117 10.15 12.99 3.65
C PHE A 117 10.34 11.90 4.71
N ARG A 118 10.47 12.27 5.98
CA ARG A 118 10.67 11.30 7.08
C ARG A 118 9.69 10.13 7.04
N PHE A 119 8.43 10.38 6.70
CA PHE A 119 7.43 9.31 6.60
C PHE A 119 7.69 8.36 5.42
N GLN A 120 7.97 8.88 4.23
CA GLN A 120 8.29 8.06 3.05
C GLN A 120 9.57 7.25 3.26
N SER A 121 10.62 7.88 3.79
CA SER A 121 11.87 7.21 4.12
C SER A 121 11.65 6.13 5.19
N ALA A 122 10.84 6.39 6.21
CA ALA A 122 10.49 5.38 7.21
C ALA A 122 9.73 4.20 6.58
N LEU A 123 8.75 4.45 5.70
CA LEU A 123 8.03 3.39 4.98
C LEU A 123 8.99 2.52 4.15
N ALA A 124 9.87 3.14 3.35
CA ALA A 124 10.85 2.42 2.55
C ALA A 124 11.79 1.57 3.42
N ILE A 125 12.28 2.13 4.53
CA ILE A 125 13.11 1.39 5.50
C ILE A 125 12.34 0.21 6.09
N ILE A 126 11.08 0.41 6.50
CA ILE A 126 10.23 -0.67 7.04
C ILE A 126 10.03 -1.78 6.01
N MET A 127 9.79 -1.44 4.74
CA MET A 127 9.65 -2.41 3.65
C MET A 127 10.93 -3.22 3.47
N LEU A 128 12.08 -2.56 3.35
CA LEU A 128 13.38 -3.21 3.15
C LEU A 128 13.81 -4.05 4.35
N ALA A 129 13.62 -3.53 5.57
CA ALA A 129 13.91 -4.26 6.80
C ALA A 129 13.02 -5.51 6.92
N THR A 130 11.72 -5.38 6.62
CA THR A 130 10.80 -6.52 6.60
C THR A 130 11.20 -7.55 5.55
N ALA A 131 11.61 -7.12 4.35
CA ALA A 131 12.07 -8.01 3.30
C ALA A 131 13.31 -8.81 3.74
N LEU A 132 14.29 -8.13 4.35
CA LEU A 132 15.49 -8.77 4.90
C LEU A 132 15.15 -9.76 6.01
N LEU A 133 14.24 -9.40 6.93
CA LEU A 133 13.79 -10.31 8.00
C LEU A 133 13.07 -11.54 7.44
N VAL A 134 12.23 -11.37 6.42
CA VAL A 134 11.55 -12.49 5.75
C VAL A 134 12.53 -13.40 5.01
N TRP A 135 13.55 -12.82 4.37
CA TRP A 135 14.61 -13.54 3.68
C TRP A 135 15.47 -14.38 4.64
N LEU A 136 16.01 -13.74 5.69
CA LEU A 136 16.93 -14.37 6.64
C LEU A 136 16.21 -15.30 7.63
N GLY A 137 15.01 -14.93 8.06
CA GLY A 137 14.37 -15.46 9.26
C GLY A 137 13.13 -16.32 9.02
N GLY A 138 12.73 -16.54 7.76
CA GLY A 138 11.66 -17.44 7.32
C GLY A 138 10.67 -17.93 8.39
N ALA A 139 9.53 -17.25 8.54
CA ALA A 139 8.37 -17.65 9.36
C ALA A 139 8.62 -18.14 10.81
N ARG A 140 9.61 -17.60 11.54
CA ARG A 140 9.67 -17.80 13.00
C ARG A 140 8.61 -17.03 13.79
N ALA A 141 7.96 -16.05 13.17
CA ALA A 141 6.94 -15.24 13.83
C ALA A 141 5.61 -16.01 14.02
N PRO A 142 4.92 -15.85 15.15
CA PRO A 142 3.63 -16.48 15.40
C PRO A 142 2.61 -16.20 14.29
N HIS A 143 1.87 -17.22 13.89
CA HIS A 143 0.89 -17.12 12.79
C HIS A 143 -0.13 -16.00 13.01
N ARG A 144 -0.64 -15.87 14.24
CA ARG A 144 -1.64 -14.83 14.58
C ARG A 144 -1.05 -13.43 14.50
N LEU A 145 0.20 -13.24 14.91
CA LEU A 145 0.87 -11.95 14.85
C LEU A 145 1.03 -11.49 13.39
N VAL A 146 1.59 -12.33 12.52
CA VAL A 146 1.78 -12.00 11.10
C VAL A 146 0.42 -11.76 10.42
N ALA A 147 -0.61 -12.53 10.78
CA ALA A 147 -1.94 -12.32 10.21
C ALA A 147 -2.59 -11.02 10.70
N GLY A 148 -2.43 -10.67 11.97
CA GLY A 148 -2.90 -9.41 12.54
C GLY A 148 -2.20 -8.20 11.92
N LEU A 149 -0.87 -8.25 11.79
CA LEU A 149 -0.09 -7.21 11.12
C LEU A 149 -0.50 -7.07 9.65
N GLY A 150 -0.65 -8.18 8.93
CA GLY A 150 -1.13 -8.17 7.55
C GLY A 150 -2.54 -7.57 7.40
N ALA A 151 -3.45 -7.86 8.34
CA ALA A 151 -4.78 -7.27 8.37
C ALA A 151 -4.71 -5.74 8.61
N LEU A 152 -3.93 -5.29 9.59
CA LEU A 152 -3.77 -3.85 9.86
C LEU A 152 -3.17 -3.10 8.67
N VAL A 153 -2.16 -3.69 8.01
CA VAL A 153 -1.54 -3.13 6.80
C VAL A 153 -2.55 -3.03 5.67
N ALA A 154 -3.32 -4.09 5.40
CA ALA A 154 -4.35 -4.08 4.37
C ALA A 154 -5.45 -3.05 4.68
N LEU A 155 -5.90 -2.97 5.93
CA LEU A 155 -6.89 -1.98 6.35
C LEU A 155 -6.38 -0.55 6.12
N ALA A 156 -5.17 -0.24 6.58
CA ALA A 156 -4.54 1.07 6.39
C ALA A 156 -4.36 1.41 4.90
N GLY A 157 -3.95 0.44 4.07
CA GLY A 157 -3.81 0.60 2.63
C GLY A 157 -5.14 0.86 1.89
N ALA A 158 -6.27 0.44 2.46
CA ALA A 158 -7.59 0.72 1.91
C ALA A 158 -8.15 2.06 2.39
N THR A 159 -8.07 2.34 3.70
CA THR A 159 -8.86 3.41 4.34
C THR A 159 -8.16 4.76 4.34
N LEU A 160 -6.87 4.81 4.68
CA LEU A 160 -6.12 6.07 4.79
C LEU A 160 -5.99 6.81 3.45
N PRO A 161 -5.63 6.18 2.33
CA PRO A 161 -5.60 6.89 1.05
C PRO A 161 -6.99 7.29 0.56
N LEU A 162 -8.03 6.49 0.83
CA LEU A 162 -9.40 6.84 0.47
C LEU A 162 -9.91 8.04 1.28
N TRP A 163 -9.59 8.07 2.58
CA TRP A 163 -9.86 9.21 3.44
C TRP A 163 -9.13 10.48 2.95
N ALA A 164 -7.84 10.35 2.60
CA ALA A 164 -7.06 11.45 2.06
C ALA A 164 -7.65 11.95 0.73
N PHE A 165 -8.08 11.04 -0.14
CA PHE A 165 -8.75 11.35 -1.41
C PHE A 165 -10.02 12.19 -1.19
N TRP A 166 -10.92 11.77 -0.29
CA TRP A 166 -12.14 12.53 -0.01
C TRP A 166 -11.88 13.92 0.55
N ARG A 167 -10.81 14.09 1.34
CA ARG A 167 -10.40 15.40 1.88
C ARG A 167 -10.00 16.38 0.79
N VAL A 168 -9.52 15.90 -0.35
CA VAL A 168 -9.07 16.75 -1.47
C VAL A 168 -9.94 16.70 -2.70
N GLU A 169 -10.95 15.84 -2.72
CA GLU A 169 -11.85 15.72 -3.85
C GLU A 169 -12.47 17.08 -4.21
N LEU A 170 -12.90 17.85 -3.21
CA LEU A 170 -13.46 19.19 -3.43
C LEU A 170 -12.43 20.15 -4.04
N LEU A 171 -11.19 20.14 -3.55
CA LEU A 171 -10.10 20.97 -4.09
C LEU A 171 -9.76 20.58 -5.54
N LEU A 172 -9.79 19.28 -5.84
CA LEU A 172 -9.62 18.78 -7.21
C LEU A 172 -10.76 19.27 -8.09
N ARG A 173 -12.02 19.16 -7.64
CA ARG A 173 -13.17 19.69 -8.39
C ARG A 173 -12.99 21.17 -8.69
N ASP A 174 -12.61 21.98 -7.72
CA ASP A 174 -12.40 23.41 -7.93
C ASP A 174 -11.27 23.68 -8.92
N PHE A 175 -10.15 22.96 -8.81
CA PHE A 175 -9.01 23.07 -9.73
C PHE A 175 -9.37 22.67 -11.17
N TYR A 176 -10.19 21.63 -11.34
CA TYR A 176 -10.63 21.13 -12.64
C TYR A 176 -11.93 21.79 -13.16
N GLY A 177 -12.46 22.81 -12.48
CA GLY A 177 -13.69 23.50 -12.91
C GLY A 177 -14.98 22.66 -12.78
N GLY A 178 -15.01 21.73 -11.82
CA GLY A 178 -16.19 20.99 -11.37
C GLY A 178 -16.30 19.54 -11.87
N SER A 179 -15.61 19.18 -12.95
CA SER A 179 -15.77 17.86 -13.58
C SER A 179 -14.59 16.92 -13.36
N ILE A 180 -14.64 16.13 -12.30
CA ILE A 180 -13.76 14.97 -12.10
C ILE A 180 -14.59 13.69 -12.01
N VAL A 181 -14.00 12.60 -12.48
CA VAL A 181 -14.54 11.24 -12.36
C VAL A 181 -13.55 10.42 -11.53
N TRP A 182 -14.07 9.61 -10.62
CA TRP A 182 -13.23 8.69 -9.86
C TRP A 182 -12.71 7.60 -10.79
N GLY A 183 -11.38 7.51 -10.89
CA GLY A 183 -10.73 6.56 -11.77
C GLY A 183 -10.71 5.15 -11.19
N MET A 184 -10.43 4.17 -12.06
CA MET A 184 -10.40 2.75 -11.70
C MET A 184 -9.34 2.43 -10.63
N GLY A 185 -8.26 3.22 -10.57
CA GLY A 185 -7.18 3.03 -9.61
C GLY A 185 -7.62 3.19 -8.16
N LEU A 186 -8.48 4.17 -7.88
CA LEU A 186 -9.06 4.34 -6.55
C LEU A 186 -9.82 3.08 -6.13
N TRP A 187 -10.70 2.58 -7.01
CA TRP A 187 -11.49 1.38 -6.75
C TRP A 187 -10.64 0.12 -6.63
N CYS A 188 -9.68 -0.09 -7.54
CA CYS A 188 -8.76 -1.22 -7.49
C CYS A 188 -7.95 -1.23 -6.19
N THR A 189 -7.46 -0.06 -5.75
CA THR A 189 -6.73 0.08 -4.48
C THR A 189 -7.62 -0.28 -3.30
N THR A 190 -8.78 0.37 -3.15
CA THR A 190 -9.68 0.16 -2.01
C THR A 190 -10.22 -1.27 -1.96
N VAL A 191 -10.76 -1.78 -3.07
CA VAL A 191 -11.36 -3.11 -3.12
C VAL A 191 -10.29 -4.19 -3.00
N GLY A 192 -9.14 -4.03 -3.66
CA GLY A 192 -8.02 -4.96 -3.56
C GLY A 192 -7.56 -5.14 -2.12
N PHE A 193 -7.34 -4.05 -1.40
CA PHE A 193 -6.93 -4.13 0.01
C PHE A 193 -8.05 -4.61 0.95
N ALA A 194 -9.32 -4.31 0.67
CA ALA A 194 -10.43 -4.91 1.41
C ALA A 194 -10.47 -6.44 1.25
N ILE A 195 -10.22 -6.95 0.04
CA ILE A 195 -10.09 -8.39 -0.24
C ILE A 195 -8.91 -8.98 0.54
N ALA A 196 -7.75 -8.32 0.52
CA ALA A 196 -6.57 -8.77 1.25
C ALA A 196 -6.82 -8.81 2.77
N PHE A 197 -7.51 -7.81 3.31
CA PHE A 197 -7.92 -7.73 4.71
C PHE A 197 -8.76 -8.95 5.12
N VAL A 198 -9.79 -9.28 4.33
CA VAL A 198 -10.61 -10.48 4.57
C VAL A 198 -9.75 -11.75 4.52
N GLY A 199 -8.82 -11.85 3.55
CA GLY A 199 -7.86 -12.96 3.48
C GLY A 199 -7.03 -13.11 4.76
N TRP A 200 -6.57 -12.00 5.34
CA TRP A 200 -5.81 -11.99 6.59
C TRP A 200 -6.65 -12.37 7.81
N LEU A 201 -7.90 -11.89 7.92
CA LEU A 201 -8.82 -12.31 8.99
C LEU A 201 -9.09 -13.82 8.95
N LEU A 202 -9.27 -14.38 7.75
CA LEU A 202 -9.43 -15.82 7.59
C LEU A 202 -8.21 -16.60 8.07
N HIS A 203 -7.00 -16.07 7.89
CA HIS A 203 -5.79 -16.65 8.46
C HIS A 203 -5.78 -16.62 10.00
N MET A 204 -6.31 -15.58 10.65
CA MET A 204 -6.37 -15.48 12.12
C MET A 204 -7.28 -16.54 12.75
N THR A 205 -8.36 -16.91 12.06
CA THR A 205 -9.36 -17.88 12.56
C THR A 205 -8.93 -19.33 12.52
N LYS A 206 -7.74 -19.67 11.98
CA LYS A 206 -7.28 -21.06 11.99
C LYS A 206 -7.02 -21.54 13.42
N PRO A 207 -7.62 -22.66 13.86
CA PRO A 207 -7.26 -23.28 15.12
C PRO A 207 -5.80 -23.70 15.09
N HIS A 208 -5.10 -23.48 16.19
CA HIS A 208 -3.73 -23.93 16.37
C HIS A 208 -3.79 -25.46 16.39
N GLN A 209 -3.35 -26.12 15.31
CA GLN A 209 -3.14 -27.56 15.39
C GLN A 209 -1.89 -27.76 16.23
N THR A 210 -2.11 -27.98 17.53
CA THR A 210 -1.12 -28.60 18.40
C THR A 210 -0.69 -29.87 17.70
N LYS A 211 0.58 -29.92 17.30
CA LYS A 211 1.23 -31.17 16.91
C LYS A 211 1.13 -32.06 18.15
N GLU A 212 0.18 -32.98 18.17
CA GLU A 212 0.26 -34.13 19.06
C GLU A 212 1.49 -34.91 18.62
N SER A 213 2.49 -34.89 19.49
CA SER A 213 3.68 -35.70 19.42
C SER A 213 3.28 -37.17 19.49
N VAL A 214 3.55 -37.91 18.41
CA VAL A 214 3.73 -39.37 18.44
C VAL A 214 5.20 -39.63 18.62
#